data_AF-C4YEA7-F1
#
_entry.id   AF-C4YEA7-F1
#
_cell.length_a   1.000
_cell.length_b   1.000
_cell.length_c   1.000
_cell.angle_alpha   90.00
_cell.angle_beta   90.00
_cell.angle_gamma   90.00
#
_symmetry.space_group_name_H-M   'P 1'
#
loop_
_entity.id
_entity.type
_entity.pdbx_description
1 polymer ?
#
loop_
_entity_poly.entity_id
_entity_poly.type
_entity_poly.pdbx_seq_one_letter_code
_entity_poly.pdbx_strand_id
1 'polypeptide(L)'
;MAVNGNFNDCINSFSDEVQTTVEDILQNSDRDYLMEIPDDSLFNNGNIQFKNLLDDIDLDYKLSPDDNATDQVKSQIENHNTNIANKCKEFVVTSTFLNVINSKVQVFVESDMAEEAKFFNAIALILDFEVSLFLNVDPIFKQVYYDSISKITKQLFLISTAVIEKFWSYLETRVPIILKKLYQNTPSERMSLLEMCNHLTDNLIVKNKEGQRDSYKKDSFNDRFQARVRFFITSILNFEDNTGLNKYFHVSDRASSSIQTKDPYLEDLLEIQRLFNNPLQYLKRENQKKLRVLVGKVEKVSKELLIQENIFRSSHPSWDQFLILPPKSEAEKDYLTEKFSKSSYVPENYFISLFQENDRKQQAEDAQMLNEIMRKPVARMQCIQSIYVVAHFFSELSVKNKNQFLSSIHAPPNIKHFVDGVLPDDIVSSFGNVKKDIMHTLRATDPHWLFLLQHLTISEKNWWSWLTYGKNSKTNKSFFFDKNLTSDDIHNTEDTFKSIYPYKDKKYFNTFVTPQVTRKMKIQRGYLK
;
A
#
# COMPACT_ATOMS: atom_id res chain seq x y z
N MET A 1 50.14 1.52 -22.53
CA MET A 1 49.42 0.73 -23.57
C MET A 1 48.15 0.21 -22.90
N ALA A 2 46.99 0.43 -23.51
CA ALA A 2 45.70 0.15 -22.88
C ALA A 2 45.53 -1.35 -22.66
N VAL A 3 45.49 -1.76 -21.39
CA VAL A 3 45.20 -3.11 -20.91
C VAL A 3 43.68 -3.29 -20.94
N ASN A 4 43.09 -3.33 -22.13
CA ASN A 4 41.71 -3.76 -22.29
C ASN A 4 41.77 -5.23 -22.71
N GLY A 5 41.66 -6.13 -21.73
CA GLY A 5 41.38 -7.55 -21.98
C GLY A 5 40.13 -7.70 -22.84
N ASN A 6 39.92 -8.88 -23.42
CA ASN A 6 38.91 -9.15 -24.44
C ASN A 6 37.46 -9.19 -23.91
N PHE A 7 37.06 -8.18 -23.13
CA PHE A 7 35.75 -8.09 -22.46
C PHE A 7 34.59 -8.16 -23.44
N ASN A 8 34.71 -7.54 -24.62
CA ASN A 8 33.64 -7.55 -25.62
C ASN A 8 33.41 -8.95 -26.19
N ASP A 9 34.47 -9.71 -26.50
CA ASP A 9 34.31 -11.07 -27.03
C ASP A 9 33.75 -12.01 -25.95
N CYS A 10 34.14 -11.83 -24.69
CA CYS A 10 33.50 -12.52 -23.58
C CYS A 10 32.00 -12.18 -23.53
N ILE A 11 31.64 -10.90 -23.45
CA ILE A 11 30.23 -10.45 -23.39
C ILE A 11 29.41 -10.99 -24.57
N ASN A 12 29.98 -11.00 -25.78
CA ASN A 12 29.30 -11.54 -26.96
C ASN A 12 29.08 -13.06 -26.84
N SER A 13 30.10 -13.82 -26.44
CA SER A 13 29.99 -15.27 -26.25
C SER A 13 28.94 -15.64 -25.20
N PHE A 14 28.91 -14.92 -24.08
CA PHE A 14 27.87 -15.09 -23.07
C PHE A 14 26.49 -14.66 -23.58
N SER A 15 26.41 -13.61 -24.41
CA SER A 15 25.14 -13.13 -24.96
C SER A 15 24.54 -14.15 -25.93
N ASP A 16 25.38 -14.77 -26.76
CA ASP A 16 25.00 -15.83 -27.68
C ASP A 16 24.46 -17.05 -26.90
N GLU A 17 25.10 -17.42 -25.79
CA GLU A 17 24.64 -18.52 -24.94
C GLU A 17 23.27 -18.22 -24.29
N VAL A 18 23.07 -17.02 -23.73
CA VAL A 18 21.76 -16.61 -23.18
C VAL A 18 20.69 -16.66 -24.27
N GLN A 19 20.97 -16.11 -25.45
CA GLN A 19 20.02 -16.09 -26.55
C GLN A 19 19.69 -17.50 -27.02
N THR A 20 20.69 -18.35 -27.22
CA THR A 20 20.52 -19.74 -27.66
C THR A 20 19.68 -20.53 -26.67
N THR A 21 20.03 -20.48 -25.37
CA THR A 21 19.28 -21.17 -24.31
C THR A 21 17.81 -20.72 -24.29
N VAL A 22 17.54 -19.42 -24.38
CA VAL A 22 16.16 -18.89 -24.33
C VAL A 22 15.39 -19.22 -25.60
N GLU A 23 16.00 -19.10 -26.78
CA GLU A 23 15.35 -19.36 -28.06
C GLU A 23 15.06 -20.84 -28.26
N ASP A 24 15.95 -21.74 -27.82
CA ASP A 24 15.71 -23.17 -27.81
C ASP A 24 14.48 -23.52 -26.95
N ILE A 25 14.33 -22.92 -25.77
CA ILE A 25 13.17 -23.16 -24.90
C ILE A 25 11.88 -22.63 -25.54
N LEU A 26 11.93 -21.41 -26.11
CA LEU A 26 10.76 -20.80 -26.77
C LEU A 26 10.30 -21.58 -27.99
N GLN A 27 11.22 -22.15 -28.78
CA GLN A 27 10.85 -22.94 -29.97
C GLN A 27 10.25 -24.30 -29.62
N ASN A 28 10.63 -24.85 -28.47
CA ASN A 28 10.23 -26.19 -28.04
C ASN A 28 8.97 -26.22 -27.16
N SER A 29 8.31 -25.07 -26.94
CA SER A 29 7.19 -24.96 -25.98
C SER A 29 6.26 -23.79 -26.26
N ASP A 30 4.95 -24.06 -26.28
CA ASP A 30 3.89 -23.04 -26.41
C ASP A 30 3.41 -22.48 -25.05
N ARG A 31 4.19 -22.68 -23.98
CA ARG A 31 3.79 -22.27 -22.63
C ARG A 31 3.82 -20.76 -22.45
N ASP A 32 2.92 -20.26 -21.62
CA ASP A 32 2.91 -18.87 -21.16
C ASP A 32 3.86 -18.70 -19.98
N TYR A 33 5.15 -18.54 -20.27
CA TYR A 33 6.18 -18.32 -19.28
C TYR A 33 5.99 -17.02 -18.50
N LEU A 34 5.16 -16.07 -18.95
CA LEU A 34 4.81 -14.91 -18.13
C LEU A 34 4.03 -15.31 -16.86
N MET A 35 3.18 -16.34 -16.96
CA MET A 35 2.26 -16.77 -15.90
C MET A 35 2.63 -18.12 -15.27
N GLU A 36 3.44 -18.93 -15.95
CA GLU A 36 3.89 -20.23 -15.46
C GLU A 36 5.33 -20.17 -14.96
N ILE A 37 5.59 -20.81 -13.82
CA ILE A 37 6.94 -20.97 -13.28
C ILE A 37 7.59 -22.17 -13.97
N PRO A 38 8.69 -21.99 -14.74
CA PRO A 38 9.41 -23.10 -15.35
C PRO A 38 10.09 -23.97 -14.28
N ASP A 39 10.26 -25.25 -14.59
CA ASP A 39 11.08 -26.16 -13.79
C ASP A 39 12.57 -25.83 -14.01
N ASP A 40 13.36 -25.75 -12.93
CA ASP A 40 14.80 -25.44 -12.97
C ASP A 40 15.56 -26.37 -13.93
N SER A 41 15.07 -27.60 -14.16
CA SER A 41 15.67 -28.57 -15.08
C SER A 41 15.72 -28.12 -16.55
N LEU A 42 14.85 -27.18 -16.94
CA LEU A 42 14.85 -26.60 -18.30
C LEU A 42 16.15 -25.86 -18.62
N PHE A 43 16.86 -25.38 -17.60
CA PHE A 43 18.07 -24.57 -17.75
C PHE A 43 19.37 -25.36 -17.56
N ASN A 44 19.31 -26.68 -17.33
CA ASN A 44 20.49 -27.48 -16.97
C ASN A 44 21.65 -27.38 -17.99
N ASN A 45 21.35 -27.48 -19.28
CA ASN A 45 22.38 -27.40 -20.32
C ASN A 45 23.00 -25.99 -20.38
N GLY A 46 22.15 -24.96 -20.39
CA GLY A 46 22.59 -23.57 -20.36
C GLY A 46 23.41 -23.25 -19.11
N ASN A 47 23.03 -23.75 -17.92
CA ASN A 47 23.80 -23.59 -16.69
C ASN A 47 25.21 -24.19 -16.83
N ILE A 48 25.35 -25.37 -17.45
CA ILE A 48 26.64 -26.03 -17.65
C ILE A 48 27.50 -25.22 -18.63
N GLN A 49 26.94 -24.80 -19.77
CA GLN A 49 27.65 -24.02 -20.79
C GLN A 49 28.08 -22.66 -20.24
N PHE A 50 27.18 -21.95 -19.55
CA PHE A 50 27.46 -20.67 -18.91
C PHE A 50 28.55 -20.80 -17.84
N LYS A 51 28.52 -21.87 -17.05
CA LYS A 51 29.56 -22.15 -16.05
C LYS A 51 30.93 -22.37 -16.70
N ASN A 52 30.99 -23.17 -17.78
CA ASN A 52 32.24 -23.39 -18.50
C ASN A 52 32.81 -22.08 -19.03
N LEU A 53 31.96 -21.23 -19.64
CA LEU A 53 32.37 -19.89 -20.08
C LEU A 53 32.88 -19.03 -18.92
N LEU A 54 32.27 -19.11 -17.73
CA LEU A 54 32.65 -18.35 -16.54
C LEU A 54 34.01 -18.79 -15.96
N ASP A 55 34.31 -20.07 -16.05
CA ASP A 55 35.57 -20.66 -15.60
C ASP A 55 36.70 -20.36 -16.60
N ASP A 56 36.37 -20.22 -17.89
CA ASP A 56 37.31 -19.94 -18.99
C ASP A 56 37.59 -18.44 -19.22
N ILE A 57 37.07 -17.54 -18.37
CA ILE A 57 37.37 -16.10 -18.46
C ILE A 57 38.86 -15.87 -18.18
N ASP A 58 39.64 -15.71 -19.24
CA ASP A 58 41.04 -15.31 -19.17
C ASP A 58 41.19 -13.83 -19.51
N LEU A 59 41.45 -13.02 -18.49
CA LEU A 59 41.59 -11.57 -18.59
C LEU A 59 42.93 -11.16 -17.99
N ASP A 60 43.69 -10.40 -18.77
CA ASP A 60 45.07 -10.02 -18.47
C ASP A 60 45.13 -8.82 -17.49
N TYR A 61 44.71 -9.02 -16.24
CA TYR A 61 44.74 -8.01 -15.17
C TYR A 61 45.50 -8.45 -13.90
N LYS A 62 46.04 -9.67 -13.88
CA LYS A 62 46.68 -10.24 -12.68
C LYS A 62 48.03 -9.57 -12.43
N LEU A 63 48.23 -9.06 -11.21
CA LEU A 63 49.54 -8.61 -10.75
C LEU A 63 50.37 -9.83 -10.36
N SER A 64 51.57 -9.94 -10.93
CA SER A 64 52.54 -10.95 -10.52
C SER A 64 53.30 -10.47 -9.28
N PRO A 65 53.45 -11.30 -8.23
CA PRO A 65 54.29 -10.95 -7.11
C PRO A 65 55.76 -10.87 -7.55
N ASP A 66 56.50 -9.92 -6.99
CA ASP A 66 57.96 -9.87 -7.14
C ASP A 66 58.57 -11.07 -6.40
N ASP A 67 59.58 -11.72 -6.98
CA ASP A 67 60.15 -12.98 -6.44
C ASP A 67 60.72 -12.78 -5.02
N ASN A 68 61.13 -11.55 -4.69
CA ASN A 68 61.66 -11.14 -3.39
C ASN A 68 60.60 -10.59 -2.41
N ALA A 69 59.32 -10.58 -2.77
CA ALA A 69 58.25 -10.08 -1.92
C ALA A 69 58.00 -10.99 -0.70
N THR A 70 57.71 -10.40 0.46
CA THR A 70 57.32 -11.13 1.67
C THR A 70 55.99 -11.86 1.46
N ASP A 71 55.77 -12.96 2.19
CA ASP A 71 54.54 -13.77 2.11
C ASP A 71 53.27 -12.93 2.38
N GLN A 72 53.41 -11.88 3.19
CA GLN A 72 52.33 -10.95 3.49
C GLN A 72 51.94 -10.10 2.27
N VAL A 73 52.91 -9.68 1.45
CA VAL A 73 52.67 -8.93 0.21
C VAL A 73 52.14 -9.86 -0.87
N LYS A 74 52.65 -11.10 -0.96
CA LYS A 74 52.11 -12.12 -1.87
C LYS A 74 50.63 -12.41 -1.60
N SER A 75 50.24 -12.58 -0.33
CA SER A 75 48.82 -12.79 0.03
C SER A 75 47.93 -11.54 -0.23
N GLN A 76 48.46 -10.33 -0.07
CA GLN A 76 47.74 -9.11 -0.45
C GLN A 76 47.52 -9.01 -1.96
N ILE A 77 48.52 -9.37 -2.77
CA ILE A 77 48.43 -9.41 -4.23
C ILE A 77 47.42 -10.47 -4.69
N GLU A 78 47.43 -11.66 -4.10
CA GLU A 78 46.44 -12.71 -4.39
C GLU A 78 45.01 -12.28 -4.04
N ASN A 79 44.80 -11.67 -2.86
CA ASN A 79 43.51 -11.13 -2.47
C ASN A 79 43.04 -10.00 -3.41
N HIS A 80 43.95 -9.14 -3.84
CA HIS A 80 43.65 -8.08 -4.80
C HIS A 80 43.27 -8.64 -6.17
N ASN A 81 44.04 -9.58 -6.70
CA ASN A 81 43.76 -10.26 -7.98
C ASN A 81 42.42 -11.00 -7.94
N THR A 82 42.09 -11.65 -6.84
CA THR A 82 40.80 -12.34 -6.64
C THR A 82 39.65 -11.33 -6.62
N ASN A 83 39.81 -10.20 -5.92
CA ASN A 83 38.80 -9.14 -5.89
C ASN A 83 38.57 -8.49 -7.26
N ILE A 84 39.65 -8.24 -8.03
CA ILE A 84 39.52 -7.73 -9.40
C ILE A 84 38.83 -8.78 -10.28
N ALA A 85 39.22 -10.05 -10.17
CA ALA A 85 38.61 -11.13 -10.95
C ALA A 85 37.10 -11.21 -10.74
N ASN A 86 36.65 -11.16 -9.49
CA ASN A 86 35.23 -11.19 -9.16
C ASN A 86 34.49 -9.98 -9.74
N LYS A 87 35.07 -8.77 -9.66
CA LYS A 87 34.49 -7.56 -10.27
C LYS A 87 34.43 -7.62 -11.79
N CYS A 88 35.46 -8.19 -12.43
CA CYS A 88 35.47 -8.39 -13.88
C CYS A 88 34.41 -9.40 -14.30
N LYS A 89 34.26 -10.51 -13.58
CA LYS A 89 33.18 -11.49 -13.80
C LYS A 89 31.80 -10.84 -13.65
N GLU A 90 31.59 -10.13 -12.55
CA GLU A 90 30.36 -9.38 -12.30
C GLU A 90 30.06 -8.39 -13.44
N PHE A 91 31.05 -7.60 -13.87
CA PHE A 91 30.89 -6.67 -14.98
C PHE A 91 30.50 -7.35 -16.30
N VAL A 92 31.18 -8.46 -16.67
CA VAL A 92 30.89 -9.21 -17.89
C VAL A 92 29.48 -9.77 -17.85
N VAL A 93 29.11 -10.43 -16.77
CA VAL A 93 27.79 -11.07 -16.64
C VAL A 93 26.68 -10.04 -16.61
N THR A 94 26.79 -8.98 -15.79
CA THR A 94 25.81 -7.90 -15.75
C THR A 94 25.66 -7.24 -17.12
N SER A 95 26.77 -6.93 -17.79
CA SER A 95 26.72 -6.32 -19.13
C SER A 95 26.07 -7.23 -20.16
N THR A 96 26.32 -8.54 -20.09
CA THR A 96 25.71 -9.54 -20.97
C THR A 96 24.18 -9.50 -20.85
N PHE A 97 23.65 -9.72 -19.65
CA PHE A 97 22.20 -9.78 -19.45
C PHE A 97 21.52 -8.46 -19.80
N LEU A 98 22.12 -7.33 -19.40
CA LEU A 98 21.59 -6.01 -19.76
C LEU A 98 21.60 -5.78 -21.27
N ASN A 99 22.63 -6.22 -22.00
CA ASN A 99 22.70 -6.10 -23.46
C ASN A 99 21.64 -6.96 -24.16
N VAL A 100 21.47 -8.21 -23.73
CA VAL A 100 20.44 -9.12 -24.27
C VAL A 100 19.05 -8.54 -24.03
N ILE A 101 18.76 -8.07 -22.81
CA ILE A 101 17.50 -7.42 -22.45
C ILE A 101 17.27 -6.17 -23.31
N ASN A 102 18.27 -5.29 -23.42
CA ASN A 102 18.16 -4.07 -24.22
C ASN A 102 17.85 -4.39 -25.69
N SER A 103 18.51 -5.41 -26.26
CA SER A 103 18.27 -5.86 -27.63
C SER A 103 16.83 -6.33 -27.82
N LYS A 104 16.32 -7.18 -26.92
CA LYS A 104 14.92 -7.66 -26.99
C LYS A 104 13.91 -6.53 -26.82
N VAL A 105 14.15 -5.57 -25.91
CA VAL A 105 13.30 -4.37 -25.73
C VAL A 105 13.32 -3.50 -26.98
N GLN A 106 14.49 -3.29 -27.58
CA GLN A 106 14.62 -2.49 -28.80
C GLN A 106 13.84 -3.11 -29.96
N VAL A 107 13.99 -4.43 -30.19
CA VAL A 107 13.23 -5.15 -31.22
C VAL A 107 11.72 -5.07 -30.96
N PHE A 108 11.28 -5.15 -29.71
CA PHE A 108 9.86 -5.02 -29.35
C PHE A 108 9.31 -3.62 -29.64
N VAL A 109 10.09 -2.56 -29.39
CA VAL A 109 9.70 -1.18 -29.71
C VAL A 109 9.73 -0.93 -31.22
N GLU A 110 10.75 -1.40 -31.94
CA GLU A 110 10.89 -1.23 -33.39
C GLU A 110 9.83 -2.00 -34.19
N SER A 111 9.31 -3.09 -33.63
CA SER A 111 8.21 -3.88 -34.22
C SER A 111 6.81 -3.35 -33.89
N ASP A 112 6.71 -2.14 -33.34
CA ASP A 112 5.44 -1.52 -32.92
C ASP A 112 4.61 -2.45 -32.00
N MET A 113 5.30 -3.17 -31.11
CA MET A 113 4.71 -4.07 -30.11
C MET A 113 3.91 -5.25 -30.69
N ALA A 114 4.14 -5.65 -31.95
CA ALA A 114 3.38 -6.70 -32.63
C ALA A 114 3.56 -8.10 -32.01
N GLU A 115 4.77 -8.44 -31.54
CA GLU A 115 5.10 -9.77 -30.97
C GLU A 115 5.13 -9.78 -29.44
N GLU A 116 4.12 -9.16 -28.81
CA GLU A 116 4.09 -8.92 -27.36
C GLU A 116 4.24 -10.18 -26.49
N ALA A 117 3.52 -11.26 -26.80
CA ALA A 117 3.58 -12.49 -26.01
C ALA A 117 4.97 -13.13 -26.06
N LYS A 118 5.58 -13.17 -27.25
CA LYS A 118 6.93 -13.72 -27.44
C LYS A 118 7.99 -12.87 -26.74
N PHE A 119 7.85 -11.55 -26.79
CA PHE A 119 8.72 -10.64 -26.04
C PHE A 119 8.65 -10.90 -24.53
N PHE A 120 7.45 -10.95 -23.94
CA PHE A 120 7.32 -11.17 -22.50
C PHE A 120 7.77 -12.56 -22.06
N ASN A 121 7.50 -13.60 -22.86
CA ASN A 121 8.00 -14.94 -22.58
C ASN A 121 9.54 -15.00 -22.64
N ALA A 122 10.17 -14.33 -23.61
CA ALA A 122 11.62 -14.25 -23.69
C ALA A 122 12.21 -13.54 -22.47
N ILE A 123 11.65 -12.39 -22.06
CA ILE A 123 12.10 -11.67 -20.87
C ILE A 123 11.89 -12.50 -19.60
N ALA A 124 10.75 -13.19 -19.45
CA ALA A 124 10.48 -14.06 -18.32
C ALA A 124 11.51 -15.19 -18.23
N LEU A 125 11.82 -15.85 -19.35
CA LEU A 125 12.83 -16.91 -19.41
C LEU A 125 14.25 -16.41 -19.12
N ILE A 126 14.63 -15.22 -19.59
CA ILE A 126 15.93 -14.62 -19.26
C ILE A 126 16.05 -14.44 -17.74
N LEU A 127 15.03 -13.89 -17.09
CA LEU A 127 15.03 -13.66 -15.65
C LEU A 127 14.97 -14.98 -14.86
N ASP A 128 14.16 -15.95 -15.28
CA ASP A 128 14.13 -17.28 -14.65
C ASP A 128 15.48 -18.01 -14.83
N PHE A 129 16.18 -17.79 -15.94
CA PHE A 129 17.52 -18.31 -16.17
C PHE A 129 18.56 -17.65 -15.23
N GLU A 130 18.51 -16.34 -15.02
CA GLU A 130 19.35 -15.66 -14.01
C GLU A 130 19.14 -16.25 -12.60
N VAL A 131 17.89 -16.57 -12.24
CA VAL A 131 17.58 -17.24 -10.97
C VAL A 131 18.17 -18.64 -10.92
N SER A 132 18.08 -19.41 -12.01
CA SER A 132 18.70 -20.73 -12.12
C SER A 132 20.23 -20.66 -11.98
N LEU A 133 20.88 -19.69 -12.64
CA LEU A 133 22.33 -19.48 -12.55
C LEU A 133 22.75 -19.08 -11.13
N PHE A 134 21.96 -18.26 -10.44
CA PHE A 134 22.20 -17.94 -9.03
C PHE A 134 22.17 -19.19 -8.14
N LEU A 135 21.22 -20.10 -8.36
CA LEU A 135 21.04 -21.28 -7.52
C LEU A 135 22.09 -22.36 -7.79
N ASN A 136 22.52 -22.50 -9.05
CA ASN A 136 23.28 -23.66 -9.51
C ASN A 136 24.71 -23.35 -9.94
N VAL A 137 25.06 -22.08 -10.20
CA VAL A 137 26.35 -21.67 -10.76
C VAL A 137 27.12 -20.75 -9.83
N ASP A 138 26.66 -19.52 -9.60
CA ASP A 138 27.41 -18.51 -8.82
C ASP A 138 26.48 -17.52 -8.06
N PRO A 139 26.78 -17.14 -6.81
CA PRO A 139 26.02 -16.12 -6.09
C PRO A 139 25.93 -14.74 -6.75
N ILE A 140 26.88 -14.35 -7.62
CA ILE A 140 26.93 -13.03 -8.30
C ILE A 140 25.63 -12.75 -9.06
N PHE A 141 25.01 -13.77 -9.67
CA PHE A 141 23.78 -13.64 -10.46
C PHE A 141 22.59 -13.09 -9.66
N LYS A 142 22.63 -13.15 -8.33
CA LYS A 142 21.60 -12.52 -7.49
C LYS A 142 21.51 -11.01 -7.70
N GLN A 143 22.66 -10.33 -7.78
CA GLN A 143 22.70 -8.89 -8.02
C GLN A 143 22.29 -8.57 -9.46
N VAL A 144 22.76 -9.39 -10.41
CA VAL A 144 22.39 -9.30 -11.84
C VAL A 144 20.87 -9.33 -12.00
N TYR A 145 20.18 -10.24 -11.32
CA TYR A 145 18.72 -10.33 -11.34
C TYR A 145 18.02 -9.04 -10.88
N TYR A 146 18.48 -8.43 -9.78
CA TYR A 146 17.90 -7.17 -9.31
C TYR A 146 18.18 -6.01 -10.28
N ASP A 147 19.37 -5.97 -10.88
CA ASP A 147 19.75 -4.96 -11.87
C ASP A 147 18.94 -5.12 -13.17
N SER A 148 18.76 -6.35 -13.64
CA SER A 148 17.94 -6.71 -14.80
C SER A 148 16.49 -6.30 -14.62
N ILE A 149 15.84 -6.64 -13.49
CA ILE A 149 14.45 -6.19 -13.24
C ILE A 149 14.38 -4.66 -13.15
N SER A 150 15.31 -4.02 -12.44
CA SER A 150 15.36 -2.55 -12.36
C SER A 150 15.46 -1.93 -13.76
N LYS A 151 16.27 -2.50 -14.65
CA LYS A 151 16.40 -2.04 -16.03
C LYS A 151 15.14 -2.24 -16.84
N ILE A 152 14.56 -3.45 -16.83
CA ILE A 152 13.33 -3.79 -17.55
C ILE A 152 12.19 -2.88 -17.10
N THR A 153 11.99 -2.75 -15.79
CA THR A 153 10.92 -1.92 -15.23
C THR A 153 11.06 -0.46 -15.66
N LYS A 154 12.27 0.12 -15.57
CA LYS A 154 12.55 1.50 -16.02
C LYS A 154 12.29 1.67 -17.52
N GLN A 155 12.67 0.71 -18.37
CA GLN A 155 12.45 0.80 -19.82
C GLN A 155 10.98 0.65 -20.21
N LEU A 156 10.29 -0.36 -19.71
CA LEU A 156 8.90 -0.63 -20.06
C LEU A 156 7.96 0.46 -19.53
N PHE A 157 8.25 1.04 -18.37
CA PHE A 157 7.47 2.15 -17.83
C PHE A 157 7.51 3.40 -18.72
N LEU A 158 8.63 3.64 -19.42
CA LEU A 158 8.75 4.75 -20.38
C LEU A 158 7.92 4.53 -21.66
N ILE A 159 7.55 3.28 -21.97
CA ILE A 159 6.70 2.96 -23.13
C ILE A 159 5.24 3.26 -22.79
N SER A 160 4.68 2.55 -21.80
CA SER A 160 3.34 2.83 -21.26
C SER A 160 3.08 2.06 -19.97
N THR A 161 2.12 2.53 -19.15
CA THR A 161 1.70 1.81 -17.94
C THR A 161 1.08 0.45 -18.24
N ALA A 162 0.40 0.29 -19.37
CA ALA A 162 -0.20 -0.99 -19.77
C ALA A 162 0.85 -2.07 -20.07
N VAL A 163 1.97 -1.69 -20.70
CA VAL A 163 3.07 -2.61 -21.04
C VAL A 163 3.78 -3.09 -19.78
N ILE A 164 4.16 -2.17 -18.88
CA ILE A 164 4.77 -2.57 -17.60
C ILE A 164 3.80 -3.36 -16.72
N GLU A 165 2.50 -3.07 -16.77
CA GLU A 165 1.49 -3.81 -16.00
C GLU A 165 1.40 -5.29 -16.42
N LYS A 166 1.64 -5.59 -17.71
CA LYS A 166 1.74 -6.98 -18.21
C LYS A 166 3.00 -7.65 -17.68
N PHE A 167 4.16 -7.02 -17.80
CA PHE A 167 5.40 -7.54 -17.19
C PHE A 167 5.26 -7.74 -15.69
N TRP A 168 4.55 -6.86 -14.97
CA TRP A 168 4.39 -6.96 -13.52
C TRP A 168 3.74 -8.28 -13.07
N SER A 169 2.95 -8.91 -13.93
CA SER A 169 2.38 -10.24 -13.69
C SER A 169 3.47 -11.32 -13.54
N TYR A 170 4.62 -11.17 -14.19
CA TYR A 170 5.80 -12.02 -13.95
C TYR A 170 6.20 -11.96 -12.47
N LEU A 171 6.45 -10.74 -11.96
CA LEU A 171 6.95 -10.52 -10.60
C LEU A 171 5.96 -11.05 -9.55
N GLU A 172 4.66 -10.81 -9.74
CA GLU A 172 3.61 -11.32 -8.85
C GLU A 172 3.58 -12.86 -8.84
N THR A 173 3.72 -13.49 -10.00
CA THR A 173 3.79 -14.96 -10.13
C THR A 173 5.01 -15.53 -9.42
N ARG A 174 6.15 -14.81 -9.45
CA ARG A 174 7.43 -15.26 -8.87
C ARG A 174 7.59 -14.93 -7.39
N VAL A 175 6.62 -14.28 -6.73
CA VAL A 175 6.69 -14.00 -5.28
C VAL A 175 7.11 -15.21 -4.43
N PRO A 176 6.59 -16.44 -4.64
CA PRO A 176 7.02 -17.61 -3.87
C PRO A 176 8.49 -17.97 -4.06
N ILE A 177 9.02 -17.82 -5.29
CA ILE A 177 10.44 -18.06 -5.58
C ILE A 177 11.30 -16.98 -4.93
N ILE A 178 10.90 -15.71 -5.10
CA ILE A 178 11.60 -14.57 -4.52
C ILE A 178 11.72 -14.76 -3.00
N LEU A 179 10.62 -15.08 -2.31
CA LEU A 179 10.62 -15.25 -0.86
C LEU A 179 11.40 -16.47 -0.37
N LYS A 180 11.38 -17.58 -1.11
CA LYS A 180 12.01 -18.84 -0.66
C LYS A 180 13.48 -18.98 -1.05
N LYS A 181 13.84 -18.48 -2.23
CA LYS A 181 15.13 -18.75 -2.88
C LYS A 181 16.03 -17.52 -2.97
N LEU A 182 15.48 -16.32 -3.23
CA LEU A 182 16.28 -15.12 -3.52
C LEU A 182 16.41 -14.18 -2.31
N TYR A 183 15.29 -13.73 -1.75
CA TYR A 183 15.24 -12.66 -0.76
C TYR A 183 15.66 -13.15 0.63
N GLN A 184 16.70 -12.53 1.18
CA GLN A 184 17.26 -12.83 2.50
C GLN A 184 17.14 -11.64 3.47
N ASN A 185 16.41 -10.58 3.08
CA ASN A 185 16.18 -9.39 3.89
C ASN A 185 17.47 -8.63 4.24
N THR A 186 18.46 -8.63 3.34
CA THR A 186 19.67 -7.80 3.50
C THR A 186 19.35 -6.32 3.22
N PRO A 187 20.15 -5.36 3.74
CA PRO A 187 19.95 -3.94 3.42
C PRO A 187 20.01 -3.63 1.91
N SER A 188 20.92 -4.27 1.18
CA SER A 188 21.09 -4.05 -0.27
C SER A 188 19.85 -4.47 -1.06
N GLU A 189 19.35 -5.69 -0.83
CA GLU A 189 18.15 -6.22 -1.50
C GLU A 189 16.93 -5.35 -1.24
N ARG A 190 16.74 -4.92 0.01
CA ARG A 190 15.66 -4.02 0.39
C ARG A 190 15.75 -2.71 -0.37
N MET A 191 16.94 -2.12 -0.46
CA MET A 191 17.14 -0.87 -1.16
C MET A 191 16.85 -1.01 -2.66
N SER A 192 17.31 -2.09 -3.30
CA SER A 192 17.02 -2.36 -4.72
C SER A 192 15.52 -2.52 -5.00
N LEU A 193 14.81 -3.31 -4.17
CA LEU A 193 13.36 -3.49 -4.31
C LEU A 193 12.59 -2.20 -4.08
N LEU A 194 12.96 -1.43 -3.04
CA LEU A 194 12.34 -0.15 -2.74
C LEU A 194 12.61 0.89 -3.83
N GLU A 195 13.84 0.98 -4.34
CA GLU A 195 14.18 1.90 -5.42
C GLU A 195 13.33 1.63 -6.67
N MET A 196 13.24 0.35 -7.07
CA MET A 196 12.44 -0.08 -8.21
C MET A 196 10.95 0.25 -8.00
N CYS A 197 10.37 -0.13 -6.85
CA CYS A 197 8.95 0.08 -6.58
C CYS A 197 8.60 1.57 -6.42
N ASN A 198 9.48 2.34 -5.78
CA ASN A 198 9.32 3.79 -5.63
C ASN A 198 9.42 4.48 -6.99
N HIS A 199 10.34 4.07 -7.87
CA HIS A 199 10.40 4.60 -9.24
C HIS A 199 9.07 4.46 -9.99
N LEU A 200 8.45 3.28 -9.93
CA LEU A 200 7.17 3.02 -10.60
C LEU A 200 5.98 3.78 -10.00
N THR A 201 6.02 4.04 -8.68
CA THR A 201 4.90 4.69 -7.99
C THR A 201 5.04 6.21 -7.91
N ASP A 202 6.25 6.74 -7.73
CA ASP A 202 6.52 8.17 -7.55
C ASP A 202 6.45 8.95 -8.87
N ASN A 203 6.81 8.33 -10.00
CA ASN A 203 6.67 8.96 -11.32
C ASN A 203 5.21 9.27 -11.69
N LEU A 204 4.26 8.59 -11.05
CA LEU A 204 2.83 8.81 -11.22
C LEU A 204 2.26 9.87 -10.25
N ILE A 205 3.08 10.38 -9.33
CA ILE A 205 2.66 11.41 -8.37
C ILE A 205 2.92 12.80 -8.98
N VAL A 206 1.84 13.47 -9.37
CA VAL A 206 1.91 14.87 -9.78
C VAL A 206 1.84 15.78 -8.56
N LYS A 207 2.79 16.72 -8.46
CA LYS A 207 2.82 17.75 -7.42
C LYS A 207 2.54 19.13 -8.01
N ASN A 208 1.86 19.98 -7.24
CA ASN A 208 1.65 21.37 -7.58
C ASN A 208 2.92 22.22 -7.28
N LYS A 209 2.86 23.52 -7.57
CA LYS A 209 3.99 24.46 -7.34
C LYS A 209 4.40 24.57 -5.85
N GLU A 210 3.48 24.26 -4.93
CA GLU A 210 3.72 24.28 -3.48
C GLU A 210 4.27 22.94 -2.97
N GLY A 211 4.46 21.95 -3.86
CA GLY A 211 4.96 20.62 -3.52
C GLY A 211 3.88 19.64 -3.02
N GLN A 212 2.61 20.05 -2.96
CA GLN A 212 1.49 19.22 -2.54
C GLN A 212 1.05 18.29 -3.66
N ARG A 213 0.52 17.11 -3.32
CA ARG A 213 -0.01 16.17 -4.30
C ARG A 213 -1.27 16.74 -4.94
N ASP A 214 -1.27 16.82 -6.27
CA ASP A 214 -2.37 17.34 -7.06
C ASP A 214 -3.22 16.16 -7.57
N SER A 215 -4.29 15.87 -6.83
CA SER A 215 -5.28 14.84 -7.18
C SER A 215 -5.87 15.06 -8.57
N TYR A 216 -6.15 16.32 -8.95
CA TYR A 216 -6.80 16.64 -10.23
C TYR A 216 -5.91 16.39 -11.45
N LYS A 217 -4.59 16.43 -11.27
CA LYS A 217 -3.62 16.10 -12.34
C LYS A 217 -3.14 14.66 -12.29
N LYS A 218 -3.51 13.91 -11.25
CA LYS A 218 -3.12 12.52 -11.10
C LYS A 218 -3.93 11.68 -12.07
N ASP A 219 -3.24 10.80 -12.79
CA ASP A 219 -3.87 9.78 -13.60
C ASP A 219 -4.41 8.64 -12.72
N SER A 220 -5.69 8.72 -12.35
CA SER A 220 -6.36 7.68 -11.55
C SER A 220 -6.50 6.34 -12.27
N PHE A 221 -6.32 6.25 -13.59
CA PHE A 221 -6.34 4.97 -14.28
C PHE A 221 -5.16 4.08 -13.85
N ASN A 222 -4.06 4.68 -13.42
CA ASN A 222 -2.86 3.98 -12.97
C ASN A 222 -2.90 3.59 -11.48
N ASP A 223 -3.98 3.90 -10.76
CA ASP A 223 -4.10 3.56 -9.32
C ASP A 223 -4.10 2.06 -9.06
N ARG A 224 -4.67 1.28 -9.99
CA ARG A 224 -4.61 -0.18 -9.94
C ARG A 224 -3.16 -0.68 -9.99
N PHE A 225 -2.38 -0.18 -10.93
CA PHE A 225 -0.97 -0.56 -11.07
C PHE A 225 -0.15 -0.13 -9.84
N GLN A 226 -0.32 1.10 -9.35
CA GLN A 226 0.34 1.54 -8.10
C GLN A 226 -0.02 0.64 -6.91
N ALA A 227 -1.27 0.21 -6.80
CA ALA A 227 -1.71 -0.70 -5.76
C ALA A 227 -1.01 -2.06 -5.88
N ARG A 228 -0.95 -2.65 -7.08
CA ARG A 228 -0.23 -3.90 -7.36
C ARG A 228 1.23 -3.83 -6.95
N VAL A 229 1.93 -2.75 -7.31
CA VAL A 229 3.33 -2.52 -6.92
C VAL A 229 3.48 -2.43 -5.39
N ARG A 230 2.57 -1.71 -4.72
CA ARG A 230 2.57 -1.60 -3.25
C ARG A 230 2.25 -2.93 -2.55
N PHE A 231 1.32 -3.72 -3.09
CA PHE A 231 1.00 -5.04 -2.55
C PHE A 231 2.17 -6.01 -2.71
N PHE A 232 2.86 -5.98 -3.84
CA PHE A 232 4.06 -6.79 -4.08
C PHE A 232 5.13 -6.51 -3.02
N ILE A 233 5.52 -5.24 -2.83
CA ILE A 233 6.57 -4.90 -1.85
C ILE A 233 6.14 -5.19 -0.41
N THR A 234 4.87 -4.96 -0.06
CA THR A 234 4.32 -5.29 1.27
C THR A 234 4.29 -6.79 1.52
N SER A 235 4.19 -7.61 0.47
CA SER A 235 4.20 -9.07 0.57
C SER A 235 5.62 -9.63 0.73
N ILE A 236 6.65 -8.89 0.30
CA ILE A 236 8.06 -9.30 0.40
C ILE A 236 8.70 -8.78 1.68
N LEU A 237 8.50 -7.50 1.99
CA LEU A 237 9.10 -6.88 3.16
C LEU A 237 8.40 -7.33 4.44
N ASN A 238 9.18 -7.52 5.50
CA ASN A 238 8.63 -7.80 6.82
C ASN A 238 7.80 -6.60 7.30
N PHE A 239 6.62 -6.86 7.85
CA PHE A 239 5.74 -5.82 8.40
C PHE A 239 6.46 -4.91 9.43
N GLU A 240 7.21 -5.52 10.34
CA GLU A 240 8.10 -4.83 11.29
C GLU A 240 9.56 -5.17 10.95
N ASP A 241 10.38 -4.14 10.71
CA ASP A 241 11.81 -4.29 10.47
C ASP A 241 12.64 -3.49 11.48
N ASN A 242 13.87 -3.96 11.73
CA ASN A 242 14.78 -3.32 12.69
C ASN A 242 15.26 -1.93 12.23
N THR A 243 15.01 -1.56 10.98
CA THR A 243 15.36 -0.24 10.44
C THR A 243 14.28 0.81 10.67
N GLY A 244 13.05 0.42 11.03
CA GLY A 244 11.96 1.35 11.29
C GLY A 244 11.45 2.06 10.03
N LEU A 245 11.87 1.63 8.83
CA LEU A 245 11.42 2.20 7.55
C LEU A 245 9.92 2.00 7.33
N ASN A 246 9.35 0.96 7.94
CA ASN A 246 7.91 0.71 7.93
C ASN A 246 7.15 1.45 9.05
N LYS A 247 7.86 2.18 9.94
CA LYS A 247 7.29 2.97 11.06
C LYS A 247 7.25 4.46 10.76
N TYR A 248 7.10 4.85 9.50
CA TYR A 248 6.99 6.25 9.12
C TYR A 248 5.53 6.72 9.14
N PHE A 249 5.27 7.77 9.93
CA PHE A 249 4.00 8.47 9.94
C PHE A 249 4.07 9.67 8.99
N HIS A 250 3.57 9.48 7.77
CA HIS A 250 3.44 10.55 6.78
C HIS A 250 1.98 10.83 6.46
N VAL A 251 1.67 12.11 6.24
CA VAL A 251 0.42 12.53 5.61
C VAL A 251 0.63 12.66 4.10
N SER A 252 -0.42 12.37 3.33
CA SER A 252 -0.37 12.45 1.87
C SER A 252 -0.19 13.87 1.33
N ASP A 253 -0.43 14.90 2.14
CA ASP A 253 -0.33 16.33 1.81
C ASP A 253 -0.97 16.68 0.46
N ARG A 254 -2.28 16.47 0.37
CA ARG A 254 -3.06 16.68 -0.86
C ARG A 254 -3.51 18.14 -0.97
N ALA A 255 -3.48 18.69 -2.19
CA ALA A 255 -4.07 19.99 -2.45
C ALA A 255 -5.59 19.97 -2.20
N SER A 256 -6.14 21.04 -1.62
CA SER A 256 -7.59 21.22 -1.51
C SER A 256 -8.15 21.84 -2.79
N SER A 257 -9.36 21.45 -3.20
CA SER A 257 -10.08 22.10 -4.30
C SER A 257 -10.32 23.59 -4.01
N SER A 258 -10.16 24.43 -5.03
CA SER A 258 -10.30 25.90 -4.92
C SER A 258 -11.58 26.44 -5.57
N ILE A 259 -12.69 25.68 -5.51
CA ILE A 259 -13.98 26.13 -6.07
C ILE A 259 -14.47 27.34 -5.29
N GLN A 260 -14.86 28.40 -6.01
CA GLN A 260 -15.53 29.56 -5.43
C GLN A 260 -17.04 29.35 -5.44
N THR A 261 -17.69 29.48 -4.29
CA THR A 261 -19.14 29.34 -4.14
C THR A 261 -19.70 30.51 -3.36
N LYS A 262 -20.95 30.88 -3.65
CA LYS A 262 -21.70 31.90 -2.89
C LYS A 262 -22.43 31.32 -1.68
N ASP A 263 -22.52 29.99 -1.59
CA ASP A 263 -23.15 29.28 -0.48
C ASP A 263 -22.16 29.16 0.69
N PRO A 264 -22.42 29.83 1.84
CA PRO A 264 -21.50 29.81 2.99
C PRO A 264 -21.27 28.40 3.55
N TYR A 265 -22.26 27.51 3.46
CA TYR A 265 -22.12 26.13 3.94
C TYR A 265 -21.15 25.34 3.06
N LEU A 266 -21.27 25.48 1.73
CA LEU A 266 -20.36 24.81 0.79
C LEU A 266 -18.95 25.41 0.85
N GLU A 267 -18.82 26.72 1.06
CA GLU A 267 -17.53 27.39 1.28
C GLU A 267 -16.83 26.84 2.54
N ASP A 268 -17.55 26.78 3.66
CA ASP A 268 -17.03 26.19 4.90
C ASP A 268 -16.67 24.70 4.71
N LEU A 269 -17.49 23.93 3.96
CA LEU A 269 -17.22 22.52 3.65
C LEU A 269 -15.96 22.33 2.81
N LEU A 270 -15.72 23.18 1.81
CA LEU A 270 -14.50 23.16 0.99
C LEU A 270 -13.27 23.56 1.81
N GLU A 271 -13.40 24.54 2.70
CA GLU A 271 -12.28 24.99 3.53
C GLU A 271 -11.84 23.94 4.56
N ILE A 272 -12.78 23.23 5.19
CA ILE A 272 -12.43 22.19 6.17
C ILE A 272 -11.71 20.99 5.52
N GLN A 273 -11.85 20.78 4.20
CA GLN A 273 -11.08 19.75 3.49
C GLN A 273 -9.56 19.99 3.59
N ARG A 274 -9.10 21.24 3.73
CA ARG A 274 -7.69 21.54 3.98
C ARG A 274 -7.19 20.87 5.27
N LEU A 275 -8.05 20.79 6.28
CA LEU A 275 -7.75 20.12 7.53
C LEU A 275 -7.69 18.60 7.35
N PHE A 276 -8.55 18.04 6.50
CA PHE A 276 -8.56 16.60 6.19
C PHE A 276 -7.33 16.16 5.41
N ASN A 277 -6.89 17.00 4.46
CA ASN A 277 -5.76 16.70 3.59
C ASN A 277 -4.40 16.85 4.27
N ASN A 278 -4.25 17.80 5.19
CA ASN A 278 -3.01 18.00 5.94
C ASN A 278 -3.28 18.48 7.40
N PRO A 279 -3.67 17.59 8.31
CA PRO A 279 -3.91 17.95 9.71
C PRO A 279 -2.63 18.38 10.44
N LEU A 280 -1.46 17.86 10.06
CA LEU A 280 -0.18 18.13 10.75
C LEU A 280 0.31 19.56 10.55
N GLN A 281 0.03 20.18 9.41
CA GLN A 281 0.38 21.58 9.15
C GLN A 281 -0.20 22.53 10.20
N TYR A 282 -1.39 22.22 10.73
CA TYR A 282 -2.09 23.03 11.71
C TYR A 282 -1.62 22.83 13.15
N LEU A 283 -0.70 21.89 13.39
CA LEU A 283 -0.05 21.73 14.70
C LEU A 283 1.03 22.80 14.95
N LYS A 284 1.56 23.42 13.89
CA LYS A 284 2.55 24.49 14.01
C LYS A 284 1.93 25.73 14.65
N ARG A 285 2.67 26.38 15.56
CA ARG A 285 2.20 27.57 16.31
C ARG A 285 1.68 28.68 15.39
N GLU A 286 2.37 28.91 14.27
CA GLU A 286 2.00 29.91 13.25
C GLU A 286 0.60 29.68 12.64
N ASN A 287 0.14 28.43 12.56
CA ASN A 287 -1.13 28.06 11.95
C ASN A 287 -2.27 27.91 12.97
N GLN A 288 -2.03 28.06 14.27
CA GLN A 288 -3.05 27.89 15.31
C GLN A 288 -4.21 28.90 15.19
N LYS A 289 -3.94 30.14 14.76
CA LYS A 289 -5.00 31.13 14.49
C LYS A 289 -5.93 30.65 13.37
N LYS A 290 -5.35 30.09 12.29
CA LYS A 290 -6.12 29.50 11.17
C LYS A 290 -6.89 28.28 11.63
N LEU A 291 -6.28 27.42 12.46
CA LEU A 291 -6.93 26.24 13.02
C LEU A 291 -8.17 26.62 13.85
N ARG A 292 -8.10 27.67 14.69
CA ARG A 292 -9.28 28.14 15.44
C ARG A 292 -10.45 28.54 14.54
N VAL A 293 -10.18 29.22 13.44
CA VAL A 293 -11.21 29.57 12.45
C VAL A 293 -11.81 28.30 11.84
N LEU A 294 -10.96 27.36 11.41
CA LEU A 294 -11.40 26.08 10.83
C LEU A 294 -12.21 25.24 11.81
N VAL A 295 -11.86 25.22 13.10
CA VAL A 295 -12.64 24.51 14.14
C VAL A 295 -14.07 25.04 14.21
N GLY A 296 -14.25 26.37 14.20
CA GLY A 296 -15.58 26.98 14.18
C GLY A 296 -16.38 26.61 12.92
N LYS A 297 -15.70 26.45 11.77
CA LYS A 297 -16.32 25.97 10.52
C LYS A 297 -16.70 24.49 10.62
N VAL A 298 -15.83 23.64 11.18
CA VAL A 298 -16.11 22.21 11.44
C VAL A 298 -17.32 22.05 12.35
N GLU A 299 -17.46 22.84 13.41
CA GLU A 299 -18.63 22.83 14.29
C GLU A 299 -19.92 23.17 13.56
N LYS A 300 -19.90 24.19 12.69
CA LYS A 300 -21.08 24.57 11.89
C LYS A 300 -21.45 23.48 10.88
N VAL A 301 -20.49 23.02 10.09
CA VAL A 301 -20.70 22.02 9.04
C VAL A 301 -21.16 20.69 9.65
N SER A 302 -20.55 20.25 10.75
CA SER A 302 -20.97 19.01 11.43
C SER A 302 -22.39 19.08 11.95
N LYS A 303 -22.81 20.19 12.57
CA LYS A 303 -24.20 20.37 13.04
C LYS A 303 -25.20 20.29 11.89
N GLU A 304 -24.94 21.00 10.79
CA GLU A 304 -25.82 20.98 9.62
C GLU A 304 -25.93 19.56 9.01
N LEU A 305 -24.80 18.87 8.84
CA LEU A 305 -24.77 17.49 8.35
C LEU A 305 -25.57 16.54 9.24
N LEU A 306 -25.42 16.65 10.56
CA LEU A 306 -26.13 15.81 11.53
C LEU A 306 -27.64 16.08 11.51
N ILE A 307 -28.06 17.34 11.36
CA ILE A 307 -29.49 17.69 11.21
C ILE A 307 -30.06 17.05 9.95
N GLN A 308 -29.40 17.24 8.80
CA GLN A 308 -29.85 16.68 7.53
C GLN A 308 -29.90 15.15 7.55
N GLU A 309 -28.90 14.51 8.16
CA GLU A 309 -28.88 13.06 8.30
C GLU A 309 -29.96 12.56 9.24
N ASN A 310 -30.25 13.25 10.35
CA ASN A 310 -31.34 12.89 11.25
C ASN A 310 -32.71 12.99 10.54
N ILE A 311 -32.93 14.04 9.74
CA ILE A 311 -34.14 14.19 8.91
C ILE A 311 -34.25 13.02 7.91
N PHE A 312 -33.14 12.67 7.25
CA PHE A 312 -33.11 11.54 6.32
C PHE A 312 -33.43 10.22 7.04
N ARG A 313 -32.81 9.93 8.18
CA ARG A 313 -33.02 8.69 8.95
C ARG A 313 -34.38 8.59 9.60
N SER A 314 -35.04 9.72 9.86
CA SER A 314 -36.43 9.73 10.30
C SER A 314 -37.39 9.18 9.23
N SER A 315 -37.07 9.37 7.95
CA SER A 315 -37.85 8.83 6.82
C SER A 315 -37.32 7.49 6.30
N HIS A 316 -36.03 7.21 6.50
CA HIS A 316 -35.34 5.99 6.08
C HIS A 316 -34.56 5.39 7.26
N PRO A 317 -35.25 4.71 8.21
CA PRO A 317 -34.61 4.10 9.37
C PRO A 317 -33.49 3.14 8.95
N SER A 318 -32.45 3.03 9.79
CA SER A 318 -31.35 2.10 9.55
C SER A 318 -31.85 0.65 9.45
N TRP A 319 -31.18 -0.15 8.63
CA TRP A 319 -31.57 -1.53 8.37
C TRP A 319 -31.52 -2.38 9.65
N ASP A 320 -32.48 -3.30 9.78
CA ASP A 320 -32.45 -4.32 10.81
C ASP A 320 -31.24 -5.25 10.59
N GLN A 321 -30.35 -5.32 11.58
CA GLN A 321 -29.14 -6.16 11.55
C GLN A 321 -29.45 -7.67 11.44
N PHE A 322 -30.68 -8.08 11.74
CA PHE A 322 -31.14 -9.46 11.58
C PHE A 322 -31.83 -9.71 10.24
N LEU A 323 -31.90 -8.70 9.37
CA LEU A 323 -32.47 -8.84 8.05
C LEU A 323 -31.51 -9.61 7.13
N ILE A 324 -31.70 -10.91 7.07
CA ILE A 324 -31.08 -11.76 6.05
C ILE A 324 -31.82 -11.51 4.74
N LEU A 325 -31.21 -10.75 3.84
CA LEU A 325 -31.73 -10.58 2.49
C LEU A 325 -31.67 -11.93 1.75
N PRO A 326 -32.70 -12.28 0.96
CA PRO A 326 -32.66 -13.49 0.14
C PRO A 326 -31.48 -13.40 -0.84
N PRO A 327 -30.85 -14.54 -1.18
CA PRO A 327 -29.80 -14.55 -2.18
C PRO A 327 -30.33 -13.98 -3.49
N LYS A 328 -29.54 -13.11 -4.12
CA LYS A 328 -29.85 -12.55 -5.44
C LYS A 328 -30.05 -13.67 -6.45
N SER A 329 -31.02 -13.49 -7.34
CA SER A 329 -31.24 -14.41 -8.46
C SER A 329 -30.00 -14.50 -9.35
N GLU A 330 -29.82 -15.61 -10.07
CA GLU A 330 -28.70 -15.77 -11.03
C GLU A 330 -28.71 -14.66 -12.08
N ALA A 331 -29.88 -14.33 -12.65
CA ALA A 331 -30.03 -13.24 -13.59
C ALA A 331 -29.60 -11.88 -13.02
N GLU A 332 -29.89 -11.61 -11.74
CA GLU A 332 -29.43 -10.39 -11.08
C GLU A 332 -27.91 -10.43 -10.85
N LYS A 333 -27.34 -11.58 -10.48
CA LYS A 333 -25.89 -11.73 -10.33
C LYS A 333 -25.16 -11.49 -11.65
N ASP A 334 -25.66 -12.07 -12.75
CA ASP A 334 -25.06 -11.92 -14.08
C ASP A 334 -25.15 -10.46 -14.54
N TYR A 335 -26.33 -9.84 -14.39
CA TYR A 335 -26.52 -8.42 -14.70
C TYR A 335 -25.57 -7.52 -13.89
N LEU A 336 -25.44 -7.75 -12.58
CA LEU A 336 -24.55 -6.96 -11.74
C LEU A 336 -23.07 -7.20 -12.11
N THR A 337 -22.71 -8.44 -12.43
CA THR A 337 -21.35 -8.78 -12.86
C THR A 337 -21.00 -8.04 -14.14
N GLU A 338 -21.88 -8.05 -15.15
CA GLU A 338 -21.67 -7.32 -16.40
C GLU A 338 -21.68 -5.79 -16.19
N LYS A 339 -22.58 -5.28 -15.37
CA LYS A 339 -22.68 -3.85 -15.05
C LYS A 339 -21.41 -3.34 -14.39
N PHE A 340 -20.90 -4.07 -13.39
CA PHE A 340 -19.72 -3.66 -12.63
C PHE A 340 -18.40 -4.00 -13.34
N SER A 341 -18.36 -5.02 -14.22
CA SER A 341 -17.15 -5.30 -15.02
C SER A 341 -16.82 -4.17 -16.00
N LYS A 342 -17.84 -3.41 -16.45
CA LYS A 342 -17.70 -2.26 -17.34
C LYS A 342 -17.55 -0.91 -16.62
N SER A 343 -17.72 -0.89 -15.30
CA SER A 343 -17.71 0.36 -14.53
C SER A 343 -16.29 0.73 -14.12
N SER A 344 -15.75 1.83 -14.66
CA SER A 344 -14.50 2.42 -14.15
C SER A 344 -14.76 3.10 -12.81
N TYR A 345 -14.11 2.63 -11.75
CA TYR A 345 -14.16 3.29 -10.45
C TYR A 345 -13.12 4.41 -10.41
N VAL A 346 -13.60 5.65 -10.33
CA VAL A 346 -12.76 6.83 -10.11
C VAL A 346 -13.05 7.35 -8.71
N PRO A 347 -12.08 7.28 -7.77
CA PRO A 347 -12.32 7.65 -6.38
C PRO A 347 -12.46 9.16 -6.16
N GLU A 348 -12.04 9.97 -7.12
CA GLU A 348 -12.00 11.43 -7.01
C GLU A 348 -13.18 12.09 -7.72
N ASN A 349 -13.75 13.13 -7.10
CA ASN A 349 -14.71 14.00 -7.75
C ASN A 349 -13.93 15.04 -8.57
N TYR A 350 -13.80 14.80 -9.87
CA TYR A 350 -13.16 15.73 -10.79
C TYR A 350 -14.10 16.92 -11.07
N PHE A 351 -13.65 18.12 -10.72
CA PHE A 351 -14.35 19.38 -10.97
C PHE A 351 -13.82 20.01 -12.23
N ILE A 352 -14.71 20.39 -13.13
CA ILE A 352 -14.35 20.84 -14.49
C ILE A 352 -13.52 22.13 -14.42
N SER A 353 -13.89 23.04 -13.50
CA SER A 353 -13.22 24.33 -13.30
C SER A 353 -11.77 24.24 -12.84
N LEU A 354 -11.30 23.05 -12.44
CA LEU A 354 -9.90 22.83 -12.04
C LEU A 354 -9.01 22.39 -13.21
N PHE A 355 -9.59 22.01 -14.36
CA PHE A 355 -8.86 21.66 -15.58
C PHE A 355 -8.72 22.82 -16.56
N GLN A 356 -9.72 23.70 -16.59
CA GLN A 356 -9.75 24.89 -17.46
C GLN A 356 -9.56 26.15 -16.62
N GLU A 357 -8.91 27.17 -17.15
CA GLU A 357 -8.56 28.39 -16.40
C GLU A 357 -9.80 29.12 -15.85
N ASN A 358 -10.16 28.83 -14.59
CA ASN A 358 -11.04 29.62 -13.71
C ASN A 358 -12.29 30.22 -14.38
N ASP A 359 -12.99 29.46 -15.23
CA ASP A 359 -14.27 29.91 -15.77
C ASP A 359 -15.31 29.97 -14.64
N ARG A 360 -15.84 31.17 -14.38
CA ARG A 360 -16.88 31.42 -13.38
C ARG A 360 -18.13 30.59 -13.62
N LYS A 361 -18.46 30.29 -14.88
CA LYS A 361 -19.62 29.46 -15.22
C LYS A 361 -19.40 28.02 -14.74
N GLN A 362 -18.23 27.45 -15.04
CA GLN A 362 -17.87 26.10 -14.60
C GLN A 362 -17.76 25.98 -13.09
N GLN A 363 -17.23 27.01 -12.41
CA GLN A 363 -17.21 27.02 -10.93
C GLN A 363 -18.62 26.99 -10.33
N ALA A 364 -19.59 27.67 -10.96
CA ALA A 364 -20.99 27.60 -10.53
C ALA A 364 -21.62 26.22 -10.79
N GLU A 365 -21.30 25.60 -11.94
CA GLU A 365 -21.72 24.23 -12.26
C GLU A 365 -21.13 23.21 -11.28
N ASP A 366 -19.85 23.31 -10.96
CA ASP A 366 -19.17 22.46 -9.96
C ASP A 366 -19.75 22.66 -8.55
N ALA A 367 -20.09 23.90 -8.17
CA ALA A 367 -20.75 24.18 -6.90
C ALA A 367 -22.15 23.55 -6.83
N GLN A 368 -22.91 23.56 -7.93
CA GLN A 368 -24.19 22.88 -8.03
C GLN A 368 -24.02 21.36 -7.93
N MET A 369 -23.05 20.79 -8.65
CA MET A 369 -22.72 19.37 -8.59
C MET A 369 -22.35 18.95 -7.16
N LEU A 370 -21.51 19.72 -6.47
CA LEU A 370 -21.15 19.46 -5.08
C LEU A 370 -22.37 19.47 -4.15
N ASN A 371 -23.29 20.44 -4.33
CA ASN A 371 -24.54 20.48 -3.58
C ASN A 371 -25.38 19.20 -3.82
N GLU A 372 -25.53 18.78 -5.07
CA GLU A 372 -26.24 17.55 -5.43
C GLU A 372 -25.60 16.29 -4.84
N ILE A 373 -24.26 16.24 -4.80
CA ILE A 373 -23.52 15.16 -4.14
C ILE A 373 -23.84 15.14 -2.64
N MET A 374 -23.78 16.29 -1.96
CA MET A 374 -24.03 16.40 -0.52
C MET A 374 -25.50 16.12 -0.13
N ARG A 375 -26.44 16.17 -1.08
CA ARG A 375 -27.81 15.70 -0.85
C ARG A 375 -27.91 14.17 -0.71
N LYS A 376 -26.92 13.42 -1.18
CA LYS A 376 -26.89 11.96 -1.05
C LYS A 376 -26.44 11.56 0.37
N PRO A 377 -27.11 10.60 1.04
CA PRO A 377 -26.76 10.18 2.40
C PRO A 377 -25.34 9.64 2.50
N VAL A 378 -24.89 8.87 1.51
CA VAL A 378 -23.53 8.29 1.49
C VAL A 378 -22.45 9.37 1.57
N ALA A 379 -22.60 10.47 0.82
CA ALA A 379 -21.64 11.57 0.82
C ALA A 379 -21.61 12.30 2.18
N ARG A 380 -22.79 12.56 2.77
CA ARG A 380 -22.88 13.14 4.12
C ARG A 380 -22.24 12.24 5.17
N MET A 381 -22.51 10.94 5.11
CA MET A 381 -21.93 9.96 6.03
C MET A 381 -20.40 9.94 5.93
N GLN A 382 -19.85 9.93 4.72
CA GLN A 382 -18.40 10.02 4.51
C GLN A 382 -17.82 11.31 5.10
N CYS A 383 -18.48 12.46 4.90
CA CYS A 383 -18.03 13.73 5.45
C CYS A 383 -18.07 13.75 6.99
N ILE A 384 -19.16 13.27 7.61
CA ILE A 384 -19.28 13.11 9.07
C ILE A 384 -18.17 12.19 9.61
N GLN A 385 -17.88 11.09 8.92
CA GLN A 385 -16.80 10.17 9.28
C GLN A 385 -15.43 10.87 9.21
N SER A 386 -15.13 11.63 8.15
CA SER A 386 -13.89 12.41 8.05
C SER A 386 -13.76 13.44 9.18
N ILE A 387 -14.84 14.17 9.49
CA ILE A 387 -14.88 15.10 10.63
C ILE A 387 -14.61 14.36 11.94
N TYR A 388 -15.24 13.19 12.14
CA TYR A 388 -15.08 12.40 13.36
C TYR A 388 -13.64 11.92 13.56
N VAL A 389 -12.98 11.41 12.52
CA VAL A 389 -11.58 10.97 12.56
C VAL A 389 -10.65 12.15 12.91
N VAL A 390 -10.85 13.29 12.26
CA VAL A 390 -10.01 14.49 12.48
C VAL A 390 -10.25 15.10 13.87
N ALA A 391 -11.51 15.14 14.31
CA ALA A 391 -11.87 15.56 15.65
C ALA A 391 -11.27 14.61 16.71
N HIS A 392 -11.27 13.30 16.45
CA HIS A 392 -10.61 12.34 17.30
C HIS A 392 -9.11 12.62 17.39
N PHE A 393 -8.42 12.75 16.25
CA PHE A 393 -7.00 13.06 16.19
C PHE A 393 -6.65 14.29 17.03
N PHE A 394 -7.27 15.45 16.77
CA PHE A 394 -6.96 16.67 17.50
C PHE A 394 -7.37 16.64 18.97
N SER A 395 -8.46 15.94 19.31
CA SER A 395 -8.88 15.79 20.71
C SER A 395 -7.85 15.03 21.56
N GLU A 396 -7.01 14.19 20.96
CA GLU A 396 -6.00 13.39 21.67
C GLU A 396 -4.66 14.14 21.84
N LEU A 397 -4.48 15.31 21.22
CA LEU A 397 -3.19 16.03 21.20
C LEU A 397 -2.94 17.00 22.36
N SER A 398 -3.82 17.05 23.37
CA SER A 398 -3.51 17.76 24.62
C SER A 398 -2.39 17.05 25.39
N VAL A 399 -1.65 17.81 26.21
CA VAL A 399 -0.61 17.24 27.09
C VAL A 399 -1.19 16.13 27.98
N LYS A 400 -2.37 16.37 28.53
CA LYS A 400 -3.07 15.42 29.39
C LYS A 400 -3.37 14.11 28.66
N ASN A 401 -3.97 14.18 27.47
CA ASN A 401 -4.38 12.98 26.74
C ASN A 401 -3.17 12.19 26.21
N LYS A 402 -2.12 12.89 25.74
CA LYS A 402 -0.85 12.24 25.39
C LYS A 402 -0.22 11.51 26.56
N ASN A 403 -0.16 12.14 27.73
CA ASN A 403 0.39 11.51 28.93
C ASN A 403 -0.45 10.29 29.35
N GLN A 404 -1.78 10.41 29.31
CA GLN A 404 -2.69 9.29 29.58
C GLN A 404 -2.47 8.12 28.60
N PHE A 405 -2.30 8.43 27.32
CA PHE A 405 -2.01 7.44 26.29
C PHE A 405 -0.66 6.74 26.56
N LEU A 406 0.42 7.49 26.80
CA LEU A 406 1.74 6.93 27.12
C LEU A 406 1.70 6.04 28.37
N SER A 407 0.99 6.47 29.42
CA SER A 407 0.77 5.66 30.61
C SER A 407 -0.02 4.38 30.31
N SER A 408 -1.05 4.45 29.45
CA SER A 408 -1.87 3.28 29.11
C SER A 408 -1.10 2.18 28.36
N ILE A 409 -0.09 2.57 27.58
CA ILE A 409 0.77 1.64 26.84
C ILE A 409 2.02 1.22 27.64
N HIS A 410 2.15 1.68 28.90
CA HIS A 410 3.30 1.44 29.77
C HIS A 410 4.62 1.88 29.13
N ALA A 411 4.59 2.97 28.35
CA ALA A 411 5.78 3.52 27.74
C ALA A 411 6.71 4.09 28.83
N PRO A 412 8.02 3.80 28.79
CA PRO A 412 9.00 4.41 29.68
C PRO A 412 8.99 5.95 29.58
N PRO A 413 9.37 6.68 30.65
CA PRO A 413 9.26 8.15 30.69
C PRO A 413 10.05 8.91 29.61
N ASN A 414 11.05 8.28 29.00
CA ASN A 414 11.84 8.85 27.90
C ASN A 414 11.18 8.72 26.52
N ILE A 415 10.14 7.89 26.39
CA ILE A 415 9.38 7.74 25.15
C ILE A 415 8.39 8.88 25.01
N LYS A 416 8.47 9.58 23.88
CA LYS A 416 7.54 10.65 23.52
C LYS A 416 6.45 10.10 22.60
N HIS A 417 5.29 10.74 22.62
CA HIS A 417 4.23 10.46 21.65
C HIS A 417 4.74 10.68 20.22
N PHE A 418 4.31 9.85 19.27
CA PHE A 418 4.73 9.93 17.85
C PHE A 418 4.37 11.24 17.12
N VAL A 419 3.72 12.19 17.81
CA VAL A 419 3.35 13.51 17.31
C VAL A 419 3.88 14.54 18.29
N ASP A 420 4.82 15.38 17.87
CA ASP A 420 5.48 16.35 18.75
C ASP A 420 4.60 17.59 19.06
N GLY A 421 3.66 17.95 18.19
CA GLY A 421 2.84 19.17 18.34
C GLY A 421 1.78 19.10 19.44
N VAL A 422 1.67 20.15 20.28
CA VAL A 422 0.63 20.28 21.32
C VAL A 422 -0.33 21.40 20.96
N LEU A 423 -1.62 21.16 21.16
CA LEU A 423 -2.67 22.16 20.93
C LEU A 423 -3.15 22.80 22.25
N PRO A 424 -3.58 24.08 22.19
CA PRO A 424 -4.31 24.73 23.28
C PRO A 424 -5.59 23.98 23.68
N ASP A 425 -5.91 23.98 24.98
CA ASP A 425 -7.05 23.24 25.53
C ASP A 425 -8.41 23.71 24.98
N ASP A 426 -8.55 24.98 24.59
CA ASP A 426 -9.76 25.51 23.94
C ASP A 426 -10.05 24.81 22.61
N ILE A 427 -9.01 24.61 21.80
CA ILE A 427 -9.11 23.94 20.49
C ILE A 427 -9.42 22.45 20.70
N VAL A 428 -8.71 21.81 21.63
CA VAL A 428 -8.92 20.39 21.97
C VAL A 428 -10.34 20.15 22.46
N SER A 429 -10.85 21.03 23.34
CA SER A 429 -12.21 20.95 23.87
C SER A 429 -13.26 21.07 22.77
N SER A 430 -13.06 22.00 21.83
CA SER A 430 -13.96 22.21 20.70
C SER A 430 -14.07 20.97 19.81
N PHE A 431 -12.93 20.37 19.40
CA PHE A 431 -12.95 19.09 18.68
C PHE A 431 -13.54 17.94 19.51
N GLY A 432 -13.28 17.93 20.82
CA GLY A 432 -13.89 16.97 21.74
C GLY A 432 -15.42 17.07 21.79
N ASN A 433 -15.97 18.28 21.68
CA ASN A 433 -17.41 18.51 21.62
C ASN A 433 -18.00 18.05 20.28
N VAL A 434 -17.38 18.41 19.15
CA VAL A 434 -17.77 17.89 17.83
C VAL A 434 -17.84 16.36 17.83
N LYS A 435 -16.80 15.70 18.37
CA LYS A 435 -16.77 14.24 18.50
C LYS A 435 -17.94 13.70 19.33
N LYS A 436 -18.25 14.32 20.48
CA LYS A 436 -19.36 13.92 21.35
C LYS A 436 -20.71 14.13 20.69
N ASP A 437 -20.91 15.23 19.98
CA ASP A 437 -22.16 15.57 19.30
C ASP A 437 -22.48 14.55 18.19
N ILE A 438 -21.47 14.16 17.40
CA ILE A 438 -21.59 13.08 16.42
C ILE A 438 -21.99 11.78 17.12
N MET A 439 -21.27 11.37 18.16
CA MET A 439 -21.59 10.12 18.87
C MET A 439 -23.00 10.13 19.48
N HIS A 440 -23.42 11.25 20.06
CA HIS A 440 -24.73 11.39 20.66
C HIS A 440 -25.84 11.26 19.62
N THR A 441 -25.69 11.95 18.48
CA THR A 441 -26.66 11.90 17.39
C THR A 441 -26.77 10.49 16.81
N LEU A 442 -25.63 9.86 16.48
CA LEU A 442 -25.63 8.51 15.90
C LEU A 442 -26.15 7.45 16.86
N ARG A 443 -26.00 7.63 18.17
CA ARG A 443 -26.62 6.72 19.14
C ARG A 443 -28.14 6.64 18.99
N ALA A 444 -28.78 7.74 18.59
CA ALA A 444 -30.22 7.80 18.40
C ALA A 444 -30.64 7.38 16.99
N THR A 445 -29.83 7.66 15.97
CA THR A 445 -30.23 7.52 14.55
C THR A 445 -29.64 6.27 13.87
N ASP A 446 -28.40 5.90 14.18
CA ASP A 446 -27.71 4.75 13.61
C ASP A 446 -26.65 4.18 14.58
N PRO A 447 -27.07 3.32 15.54
CA PRO A 447 -26.18 2.72 16.53
C PRO A 447 -25.09 1.83 15.91
N HIS A 448 -25.33 1.25 14.73
CA HIS A 448 -24.36 0.39 14.04
C HIS A 448 -23.22 1.21 13.47
N TRP A 449 -23.54 2.34 12.85
CA TRP A 449 -22.52 3.24 12.36
C TRP A 449 -21.73 3.87 13.52
N LEU A 450 -22.39 4.23 14.62
CA LEU A 450 -21.71 4.64 15.84
C LEU A 450 -20.71 3.59 16.32
N PHE A 451 -21.12 2.33 16.38
CA PHE A 451 -20.27 1.21 16.77
C PHE A 451 -19.03 1.14 15.87
N LEU A 452 -19.20 1.20 14.54
CA LEU A 452 -18.08 1.18 13.59
C LEU A 452 -17.09 2.33 13.85
N LEU A 453 -17.59 3.55 14.06
CA LEU A 453 -16.74 4.71 14.34
C LEU A 453 -15.98 4.57 15.66
N GLN A 454 -16.62 4.04 16.71
CA GLN A 454 -15.96 3.79 17.99
C GLN A 454 -14.85 2.75 17.84
N HIS A 455 -15.13 1.63 17.16
CA HIS A 455 -14.13 0.59 16.89
C HIS A 455 -12.96 1.08 16.05
N LEU A 456 -13.22 1.91 15.03
CA LEU A 456 -12.18 2.53 14.22
C LEU A 456 -11.21 3.33 15.09
N THR A 457 -11.72 4.15 16.02
CA THR A 457 -10.85 4.94 16.92
C THR A 457 -10.10 4.10 17.95
N ILE A 458 -10.65 2.96 18.38
CA ILE A 458 -9.95 2.03 19.27
C ILE A 458 -8.79 1.36 18.51
N SER A 459 -9.06 0.85 17.30
CA SER A 459 -8.02 0.26 16.44
C SER A 459 -6.94 1.27 16.09
N GLU A 460 -7.30 2.53 15.87
CA GLU A 460 -6.35 3.63 15.63
C GLU A 460 -5.45 3.88 16.85
N LYS A 461 -5.97 3.84 18.09
CA LYS A 461 -5.14 3.93 19.30
C LYS A 461 -4.17 2.75 19.43
N ASN A 462 -4.59 1.54 19.07
CA ASN A 462 -3.70 0.38 19.03
C ASN A 462 -2.58 0.57 18.00
N TRP A 463 -2.92 1.10 16.83
CA TRP A 463 -1.95 1.46 15.80
C TRP A 463 -0.94 2.50 16.30
N TRP A 464 -1.41 3.56 16.94
CA TRP A 464 -0.55 4.58 17.56
C TRP A 464 0.34 3.99 18.66
N SER A 465 -0.15 3.00 19.42
CA SER A 465 0.63 2.32 20.45
C SER A 465 1.81 1.59 19.83
N TRP A 466 1.57 0.88 18.73
CA TRP A 466 2.64 0.23 17.97
C TRP A 466 3.63 1.25 17.39
N LEU A 467 3.14 2.33 16.76
CA LEU A 467 4.01 3.38 16.21
C LEU A 467 4.88 4.05 17.28
N THR A 468 4.34 4.26 18.48
CA THR A 468 5.03 4.99 19.56
C THR A 468 6.05 4.13 20.31
N TYR A 469 5.67 2.91 20.70
CA TYR A 469 6.49 2.09 21.59
C TYR A 469 6.86 0.72 21.00
N GLY A 470 6.12 0.24 20.00
CA GLY A 470 6.43 -1.01 19.29
C GLY A 470 6.32 -2.28 20.12
N LYS A 471 5.94 -2.19 21.39
CA LYS A 471 5.86 -3.32 22.32
C LYS A 471 4.47 -3.48 22.91
N ASN A 472 4.07 -4.73 23.09
CA ASN A 472 2.84 -5.09 23.77
C ASN A 472 2.97 -4.72 25.26
N SER A 473 1.99 -3.96 25.77
CA SER A 473 1.97 -3.45 27.14
C SER A 473 1.91 -4.54 28.21
N LYS A 474 1.41 -5.74 27.89
CA LYS A 474 1.29 -6.87 28.83
C LYS A 474 2.53 -7.75 28.86
N THR A 475 3.16 -7.99 27.72
CA THR A 475 4.27 -8.96 27.59
C THR A 475 5.64 -8.29 27.45
N ASN A 476 5.67 -6.98 27.19
CA ASN A 476 6.86 -6.18 26.88
C ASN A 476 7.71 -6.71 25.69
N LYS A 477 7.15 -7.66 24.92
CA LYS A 477 7.70 -8.14 23.65
C LYS A 477 7.30 -7.20 22.51
N SER A 478 8.05 -7.22 21.41
CA SER A 478 7.64 -6.52 20.18
C SER A 478 6.27 -7.01 19.73
N PHE A 479 5.41 -6.13 19.24
CA PHE A 479 4.07 -6.52 18.76
C PHE A 479 4.13 -7.62 17.69
N PHE A 480 5.18 -7.64 16.88
CA PHE A 480 5.38 -8.63 15.81
C PHE A 480 6.60 -9.52 16.06
N PHE A 481 6.96 -9.73 17.33
CA PHE A 481 8.09 -10.60 17.72
C PHE A 481 7.86 -12.06 17.28
N ASP A 482 6.65 -12.58 17.51
CA ASP A 482 6.24 -13.91 17.06
C ASP A 482 5.47 -13.77 15.73
N LYS A 483 6.08 -14.22 14.62
CA LYS A 483 5.47 -14.15 13.28
C LYS A 483 4.34 -15.17 13.07
N ASN A 484 4.18 -16.12 13.99
CA ASN A 484 3.18 -17.17 13.91
C ASN A 484 2.11 -16.91 14.98
N LEU A 485 0.89 -16.63 14.53
CA LEU A 485 -0.28 -16.60 15.41
C LEU A 485 -0.53 -18.00 15.95
N THR A 486 -0.56 -18.16 17.27
CA THR A 486 -0.99 -19.43 17.86
C THR A 486 -2.52 -19.51 17.85
N SER A 487 -3.06 -20.73 17.89
CA SER A 487 -4.51 -20.95 18.05
C SER A 487 -5.07 -20.24 19.29
N ASP A 488 -4.26 -20.17 20.34
CA ASP A 488 -4.62 -19.56 21.62
C ASP A 488 -4.72 -18.04 21.51
N ASP A 489 -3.86 -17.39 20.70
CA ASP A 489 -3.95 -15.95 20.42
C ASP A 489 -5.23 -15.61 19.66
N ILE A 490 -5.62 -16.46 18.70
CA ILE A 490 -6.86 -16.31 17.94
C ILE A 490 -8.07 -16.47 18.87
N HIS A 491 -8.10 -17.51 19.70
CA HIS A 491 -9.18 -17.75 20.66
C HIS A 491 -9.28 -16.63 21.71
N ASN A 492 -8.16 -16.17 22.27
CA ASN A 492 -8.16 -15.05 23.21
C ASN A 492 -8.69 -13.76 22.58
N THR A 493 -8.37 -13.50 21.31
CA THR A 493 -8.91 -12.34 20.58
C THR A 493 -10.42 -12.48 20.36
N GLU A 494 -10.89 -13.67 20.00
CA GLU A 494 -12.31 -13.98 19.83
C GLU A 494 -13.08 -13.86 21.15
N ASP A 495 -12.51 -14.33 22.25
CA ASP A 495 -13.11 -14.22 23.59
C ASP A 495 -13.12 -12.78 24.09
N THR A 496 -12.05 -12.03 23.82
CA THR A 496 -12.01 -10.58 24.08
C THR A 496 -13.12 -9.90 23.27
N PHE A 497 -13.27 -10.23 22.00
CA PHE A 497 -14.31 -9.70 21.12
C PHE A 497 -15.73 -10.01 21.66
N LYS A 498 -15.97 -11.25 22.06
CA LYS A 498 -17.23 -11.70 22.69
C LYS A 498 -17.48 -11.01 24.04
N SER A 499 -16.44 -10.74 24.83
CA SER A 499 -16.57 -10.12 26.16
C SER A 499 -16.89 -8.62 26.10
N ILE A 500 -16.45 -7.93 25.05
CA ILE A 500 -16.75 -6.50 24.85
C ILE A 500 -18.25 -6.34 24.52
N TYR A 501 -18.85 -7.32 23.85
CA TYR A 501 -20.29 -7.36 23.57
C TYR A 501 -20.87 -8.74 23.88
N PRO A 502 -21.16 -9.05 25.17
CA PRO A 502 -21.78 -10.30 25.50
C PRO A 502 -23.13 -10.35 24.79
N TYR A 503 -23.33 -11.38 23.97
CA TYR A 503 -24.64 -11.71 23.46
C TYR A 503 -25.59 -11.81 24.67
N LYS A 504 -26.70 -11.06 24.66
CA LYS A 504 -27.64 -11.03 25.79
C LYS A 504 -28.44 -12.34 25.81
N ASP A 505 -27.79 -13.44 26.17
CA ASP A 505 -28.41 -14.74 26.40
C ASP A 505 -29.07 -14.85 27.78
N LYS A 506 -28.99 -13.80 28.60
CA LYS A 506 -29.79 -13.72 29.82
C LYS A 506 -31.26 -13.70 29.42
N LYS A 507 -31.95 -14.84 29.58
CA LYS A 507 -33.39 -14.98 29.43
C LYS A 507 -34.08 -13.79 30.09
N TYR A 508 -34.77 -12.99 29.28
CA TYR A 508 -35.61 -11.92 29.79
C TYR A 508 -36.63 -12.54 30.74
N PHE A 509 -36.97 -11.86 31.85
CA PHE A 509 -37.91 -12.38 32.86
C PHE A 509 -39.28 -12.76 32.25
N ASN A 510 -39.62 -12.17 31.11
CA ASN A 510 -40.79 -12.53 30.32
C ASN A 510 -40.47 -13.72 29.40
N THR A 511 -41.19 -14.81 29.57
CA THR A 511 -41.09 -16.02 28.74
C THR A 511 -41.52 -15.77 27.29
N PHE A 512 -42.28 -14.70 27.01
CA PHE A 512 -42.71 -14.29 25.68
C PHE A 512 -42.30 -12.84 25.38
N VAL A 513 -42.25 -12.52 24.08
CA VAL A 513 -41.70 -11.28 23.47
C VAL A 513 -42.11 -9.98 24.18
N THR A 514 -43.29 -9.92 24.79
CA THR A 514 -43.72 -8.78 25.62
C THR A 514 -44.36 -9.23 26.95
N PRO A 515 -44.35 -8.35 27.98
CA PRO A 515 -45.04 -8.63 29.25
C PRO A 515 -46.54 -8.93 29.07
N GLN A 516 -47.17 -8.29 28.08
CA GLN A 516 -48.61 -8.44 27.79
C GLN A 516 -48.92 -9.82 27.21
N VAL A 517 -48.09 -10.31 26.27
CA VAL A 517 -48.23 -11.66 25.71
C VAL A 517 -47.95 -12.71 26.77
N THR A 518 -46.93 -12.49 27.61
CA THR A 518 -46.61 -13.39 28.73
C THR A 518 -47.77 -13.50 29.72
N ARG A 519 -48.45 -12.40 30.04
CA ARG A 519 -49.65 -12.43 30.89
C ARG A 519 -50.80 -13.21 30.25
N LYS A 520 -51.07 -13.02 28.96
CA LYS A 520 -52.14 -13.73 28.25
C LYS A 520 -51.89 -15.24 28.16
N MET A 521 -50.63 -15.65 27.95
CA MET A 521 -50.25 -17.06 27.86
C MET A 521 -50.19 -17.77 29.22
N LYS A 522 -50.06 -17.03 30.33
CA LYS A 522 -50.14 -17.58 31.69
C LYS A 522 -51.57 -17.86 32.16
N ILE A 523 -52.59 -17.45 31.39
CA ILE A 523 -53.99 -17.73 31.75
C ILE A 523 -54.25 -19.23 31.53
N GLN A 524 -54.47 -19.97 32.61
CA GLN A 524 -54.89 -21.37 32.54
C GLN A 524 -56.22 -21.48 31.79
N ARG A 525 -56.20 -22.21 30.68
CA ARG A 525 -57.41 -22.61 29.97
C ARG A 525 -57.75 -24.04 30.38
N GLY A 526 -58.72 -24.20 31.27
CA GLY A 526 -59.42 -25.46 31.49
C GLY A 526 -60.71 -25.49 30.64
N TYR A 527 -61.24 -26.69 30.38
CA TYR A 527 -62.62 -26.80 29.91
C TYR A 527 -63.55 -26.27 31.00
N LEU A 528 -64.43 -25.32 30.66
CA LEU A 528 -65.53 -24.89 31.52
C LEU A 528 -66.33 -26.14 31.89
N LYS A 529 -66.48 -26.40 33.19
CA LYS A 529 -67.49 -27.35 33.69
C LYS A 529 -68.85 -26.70 33.64
#